data_AF-A0A0F7U2Q4-F1
#
_entry.id   AF-A0A0F7U2Q4-F1
#
_cell.length_a   1.000
_cell.length_b   1.000
_cell.length_c   1.000
_cell.angle_alpha   90.00
_cell.angle_beta   90.00
_cell.angle_gamma   90.00
#
_symmetry.space_group_name_H-M   'P 1'
#
loop_
_entity.id
_entity.type
_entity.pdbx_description
1 polymer ?
#
loop_
_entity_poly.entity_id
_entity_poly.type
_entity_poly.pdbx_seq_one_letter_code
_entity_poly.pdbx_strand_id
1 'polypeptide(L)' 'MGIIGHWISPEFEKRDELLEFTEISGPYSGENLAEVVLKMLDELDIAPKLLTITGDNVGNNGTLCESLHD' A
#
# COMPACT_ATOMS: atom_id res chain seq x y z
N MET A 1 0.11 1.70 10.39
CA MET A 1 -0.44 1.07 9.19
C MET A 1 0.31 -0.21 8.91
N GLY A 2 -0.42 -1.31 8.76
CA GLY A 2 0.13 -2.56 8.23
C GLY A 2 -0.31 -2.73 6.78
N ILE A 3 0.62 -3.09 5.89
CA ILE A 3 0.35 -3.37 4.48
C ILE A 3 0.70 -4.83 4.21
N ILE A 4 -0.27 -5.58 3.69
CA ILE A 4 -0.08 -6.97 3.27
C ILE A 4 -0.07 -7.00 1.75
N GLY A 5 0.98 -7.60 1.19
CA GLY A 5 1.09 -7.89 -0.24
C GLY A 5 0.45 -9.23 -0.55
N HIS A 6 -0.38 -9.25 -1.60
CA HIS A 6 -1.02 -10.45 -2.13
C HIS A 6 -0.60 -10.65 -3.59
N TRP A 7 0.06 -11.76 -3.89
CA TRP A 7 0.46 -12.08 -5.28
C TRP A 7 0.57 -13.58 -5.53
N ILE A 8 0.75 -13.94 -6.79
CA ILE A 8 1.07 -15.30 -7.23
C ILE A 8 2.54 -15.33 -7.66
N SER A 9 3.34 -16.26 -7.11
CA SER A 9 4.75 -16.42 -7.47
C SER A 9 4.92 -17.04 -8.87
N PRO A 10 6.13 -17.01 -9.47
CA PRO A 10 6.41 -17.71 -10.73
C PRO A 10 6.09 -19.21 -10.71
N GLU A 11 6.11 -19.83 -9.53
CA GLU A 11 5.76 -21.23 -9.27
C GLU A 11 4.25 -21.46 -9.13
N PHE A 12 3.42 -20.43 -9.38
CA PHE A 12 1.97 -20.44 -9.22
C PHE A 12 1.49 -20.61 -7.77
N GLU A 13 2.30 -20.17 -6.80
CA GLU A 13 1.95 -20.23 -5.39
C GLU A 13 1.39 -18.89 -4.90
N LYS A 14 0.30 -18.93 -4.13
CA LYS A 14 -0.24 -17.74 -3.47
C LYS A 14 0.71 -17.29 -2.36
N ARG A 15 1.04 -15.99 -2.35
CA ARG A 15 1.82 -15.33 -1.31
C ARG A 15 0.97 -14.27 -0.62
N ASP A 16 1.04 -14.26 0.70
CA ASP A 16 0.43 -13.27 1.58
C ASP A 16 1.54 -12.84 2.56
N GLU A 17 2.15 -11.68 2.35
CA GLU A 17 3.34 -11.24 3.12
C GLU A 17 3.15 -9.83 3.67
N LEU A 18 3.67 -9.58 4.88
CA LEU A 18 3.72 -8.25 5.46
C LEU A 18 4.82 -7.43 4.75
N LEU A 19 4.42 -6.41 4.00
CA LEU A 19 5.34 -5.55 3.27
C LEU A 19 5.78 -4.34 4.08
N GLU A 20 4.88 -3.80 4.91
CA GLU A 20 5.16 -2.63 5.74
C GLU A 20 4.37 -2.72 7.05
N PHE A 21 4.99 -2.29 8.14
CA PHE A 21 4.38 -2.14 9.46
C PHE A 21 4.99 -0.95 10.18
N THR A 22 4.44 0.24 9.92
CA THR A 22 4.94 1.49 10.47
C THR A 22 3.85 2.28 11.20
N GLU A 23 4.24 3.08 12.19
CA GLU A 23 3.34 4.06 12.79
C GLU A 23 3.22 5.27 11.86
N ILE A 24 2.00 5.78 11.65
CA ILE A 24 1.83 6.99 10.84
C ILE A 24 2.11 8.19 11.73
N SER A 25 3.17 8.93 11.41
CA SER A 25 3.47 10.20 12.05
C SER A 25 2.52 11.29 11.53
N GLY A 26 1.65 11.81 12.40
CA GLY A 26 0.70 12.88 12.09
C GLY A 26 -0.75 12.41 11.89
N PRO A 27 -1.62 13.23 11.25
CA PRO A 27 -3.00 12.84 10.97
C PRO A 27 -3.09 11.60 10.07
N TYR A 28 -4.12 10.78 10.22
CA TYR A 28 -4.44 9.67 9.31
C TYR A 28 -5.07 10.19 7.98
N SER A 29 -4.48 11.22 7.38
CA SER A 29 -4.88 11.76 6.08
C SER A 29 -4.51 10.80 4.95
N GLY A 30 -5.21 10.91 3.81
CA GLY A 30 -4.88 10.15 2.60
C GLY A 30 -3.44 10.37 2.12
N GLU A 31 -2.95 11.61 2.23
CA GLU A 31 -1.58 12.00 1.84
C GLU A 31 -0.52 11.24 2.64
N ASN A 32 -0.65 11.20 3.98
CA ASN A 32 0.31 10.49 4.84
C ASN A 32 0.27 8.97 4.62
N LEU A 33 -0.91 8.43 4.29
CA LEU A 33 -1.04 7.03 3.90
C LEU A 33 -0.35 6.78 2.55
N ALA A 34 -0.53 7.68 1.59
CA ALA A 34 0.05 7.58 0.26
C ALA A 34 1.58 7.63 0.31
N GLU A 35 2.15 8.53 1.13
CA GLU A 35 3.60 8.62 1.32
C GLU A 35 4.21 7.29 1.78
N VAL A 36 3.59 6.64 2.76
CA VAL A 36 4.05 5.33 3.25
C VAL A 36 3.92 4.26 2.16
N VAL A 37 2.82 4.24 1.41
CA VAL A 37 2.63 3.29 0.30
C VAL A 37 3.66 3.50 -0.80
N LEU A 38 3.84 4.74 -1.28
CA LEU A 38 4.78 5.08 -2.34
C LEU A 38 6.22 4.75 -1.97
N LYS A 39 6.62 5.08 -0.74
CA LYS A 39 7.95 4.75 -0.21
C LYS A 39 8.18 3.24 -0.18
N MET A 40 7.22 2.46 0.32
CA MET A 40 7.32 1.00 0.34
C MET A 40 7.43 0.41 -1.08
N LEU A 41 6.63 0.92 -2.02
CA LEU A 41 6.67 0.44 -3.42
C LEU A 41 8.00 0.74 -4.11
N ASP A 42 8.62 1.89 -3.82
CA ASP A 42 9.93 2.30 -4.33
C ASP A 42 11.06 1.45 -3.70
N GLU A 43 11.06 1.29 -2.38
CA GLU A 43 12.06 0.48 -1.66
C GLU A 43 12.08 -0.99 -2.10
N LEU A 44 10.93 -1.54 -2.49
CA LEU A 44 10.80 -2.92 -2.98
C LEU A 44 10.93 -3.05 -4.51
N ASP A 45 11.00 -1.94 -5.25
CA ASP A 45 10.98 -1.92 -6.73
C ASP A 45 9.79 -2.71 -7.31
N ILE A 46 8.60 -2.45 -6.77
CA ILE A 46 7.36 -3.13 -7.16
C ILE A 46 6.25 -2.17 -7.61
N ALA A 47 6.49 -0.86 -7.68
CA ALA A 47 5.50 0.10 -8.15
C ALA A 47 4.84 -0.30 -9.48
N PRO A 48 5.57 -0.79 -10.52
CA PRO A 48 4.94 -1.24 -11.78
C PRO A 48 4.08 -2.50 -11.66
N LYS A 49 4.16 -3.23 -10.54
CA LYS A 49 3.43 -4.48 -10.28
C LYS A 49 2.17 -4.25 -9.46
N LEU A 50 1.93 -3.03 -8.97
CA LEU A 50 0.72 -2.71 -8.22
C LEU A 50 -0.50 -2.77 -9.13
N LEU A 51 -1.48 -3.61 -8.76
CA LEU A 51 -2.74 -3.74 -9.50
C LEU A 51 -3.90 -3.04 -8.79
N THR A 52 -4.01 -3.23 -7.47
CA THR A 52 -5.10 -2.68 -6.66
C THR A 52 -4.67 -2.56 -5.21
N ILE A 53 -5.31 -1.64 -4.49
CA ILE A 53 -5.17 -1.47 -3.05
C ILE A 53 -6.55 -1.69 -2.44
N THR A 54 -6.60 -2.52 -1.39
CA THR A 54 -7.83 -2.77 -0.62
C THR A 54 -7.59 -2.36 0.83
N GLY A 55 -8.43 -1.46 1.34
CA GLY A 55 -8.43 -1.03 2.74
C GLY A 55 -9.73 -1.39 3.45
N ASP A 56 -9.79 -1.16 4.76
CA ASP A 56 -11.02 -1.24 5.55
C ASP A 56 -11.99 -0.10 5.18
N ASN A 57 -13.22 -0.10 5.68
CA ASN A 57 -14.22 0.91 5.32
C ASN A 57 -14.01 2.24 6.06
N VAL A 58 -12.84 2.85 5.87
CA VAL A 58 -12.48 4.17 6.42
C VAL A 58 -12.44 5.19 5.28
N GLY A 59 -13.00 6.38 5.53
CA GLY A 59 -13.23 7.40 4.50
C GLY A 59 -11.97 7.97 3.84
N ASN A 60 -10.79 7.73 4.42
CA ASN A 60 -9.51 8.19 3.88
C ASN A 60 -9.00 7.32 2.72
N ASN A 61 -9.57 6.14 2.45
CA ASN A 61 -9.20 5.32 1.30
C ASN A 61 -9.41 6.05 -0.04
N GLY A 62 -10.46 6.87 -0.14
CA GLY A 62 -10.71 7.68 -1.34
C GLY A 62 -9.59 8.70 -1.55
N THR A 63 -9.26 9.46 -0.51
CA THR A 63 -8.19 10.46 -0.54
C THR A 63 -6.79 9.85 -0.71
N LEU A 64 -6.59 8.62 -0.24
CA LEU A 64 -5.36 7.84 -0.48
C LEU A 64 -5.21 7.56 -1.99
N CYS A 65 -6.25 7.01 -2.62
CA CYS A 65 -6.21 6.73 -4.06
C CYS A 65 -6.00 8.00 -4.88
N GLU A 66 -6.63 9.12 -4.51
CA GLU A 66 -6.40 10.42 -5.16
C GLU A 66 -4.92 10.83 -5.05
N SER A 67 -4.35 10.76 -3.84
CA SER A 67 -2.94 11.13 -3.59
C SER A 67 -1.92 10.21 -4.28
N LEU A 68 -2.31 8.98 -4.65
CA LEU A 68 -1.46 8.03 -5.40
C LEU A 68 -1.49 8.28 -6.91
N HIS A 69 -2.45 9.06 -7.40
CA HIS A 69 -2.65 9.36 -8.81
C HIS A 69 -2.06 10.70 -9.25
N ASP A 70 -1.70 11.58 -8.31
CA ASP A 70 -1.04 12.87 -8.54
C ASP A 70 0.47 12.72 -8.79
#